data_AF-A0A2V8PJV9-F1
#
_entry.id   AF-A0A2V8PJV9-F1
#
_cell.length_a   1.000
_cell.length_b   1.000
_cell.length_c   1.000
_cell.angle_alpha   90.00
_cell.angle_beta   90.00
_cell.angle_gamma   90.00
#
_symmetry.space_group_name_H-M   'P 1'
#
loop_
_entity.id
_entity.type
_entity.pdbx_description
1 polymer ?
#
loop_
_entity_poly.entity_id
_entity_poly.type
_entity_poly.pdbx_seq_one_letter_code
_entity_poly.pdbx_strand_id
1 'polypeptide(L)'
;MLGDNIDTAHWPNCGEIDIMENIGKEPSIVHGTFHGPGYSGGNGIGAAYALPNGQKFSDDFHTFAVEWEPNVVRFYVDGLLYKTRTPADLPAGTTWVFDHPFFIILNVAVGGGWPGNPDPTTVFPQQMLVDYVRVYQRSSPSNVPVLFTDEGSNRALALDSVTFKRDPFSVRNSFNFSPDHTTRLMLLSANLDLEPGDGTSIVGAQADDGKGHVYPLVVEWIGRLPNFDWITVVIAKLPDELLGADHAVISVTAHNQSSNQVSVSISP
;
A
#
# COMPACT_ATOMS: atom_id res chain seq x y z
N MET A 1 12.12 16.63 -7.28
CA MET A 1 10.84 17.20 -7.81
C MET A 1 10.72 18.62 -7.29
N LEU A 2 10.17 19.55 -8.07
CA LEU A 2 9.97 20.94 -7.65
C LEU A 2 8.49 21.34 -7.77
N GLY A 3 8.03 22.24 -6.92
CA GLY A 3 6.69 22.81 -7.03
C GLY A 3 6.50 23.55 -8.35
N ASP A 4 5.33 23.37 -8.98
CA ASP A 4 5.00 23.98 -10.27
C ASP A 4 4.85 25.51 -10.22
N ASN A 5 4.75 26.06 -9.01
CA ASN A 5 4.68 27.49 -8.73
C ASN A 5 6.07 28.16 -8.60
N ILE A 6 7.17 27.48 -8.95
CA ILE A 6 8.55 28.00 -8.83
C ILE A 6 8.77 29.39 -9.43
N ASP A 7 8.09 29.73 -10.52
CA ASP A 7 8.22 31.05 -11.17
C ASP A 7 7.61 32.19 -10.34
N THR A 8 6.75 31.87 -9.37
CA THR A 8 6.05 32.85 -8.52
C THR A 8 6.46 32.77 -7.05
N ALA A 9 6.57 31.57 -6.49
CA ALA A 9 6.99 31.35 -5.11
C ALA A 9 8.51 31.40 -4.95
N HIS A 10 9.25 31.02 -6.00
CA HIS A 10 10.70 30.81 -6.02
C HIS A 10 11.18 29.72 -5.07
N TRP A 11 12.36 29.17 -5.34
CA TRP A 11 13.00 28.25 -4.42
C TRP A 11 13.52 29.01 -3.18
N PRO A 12 13.34 28.48 -1.94
CA PRO A 12 12.78 27.16 -1.60
C PRO A 12 11.28 27.17 -1.30
N ASN A 13 10.56 28.28 -1.49
CA ASN A 13 9.14 28.39 -1.10
C ASN A 13 8.22 27.51 -1.97
N CYS A 14 8.62 27.21 -3.21
CA CYS A 14 7.92 26.25 -4.07
C CYS A 14 8.03 24.80 -3.57
N GLY A 15 8.92 24.53 -2.62
CA GLY A 15 9.19 23.18 -2.16
C GLY A 15 9.99 22.33 -3.15
N GLU A 16 10.71 21.37 -2.60
CA GLU A 16 11.48 20.36 -3.33
C GLU A 16 11.37 19.01 -2.62
N ILE A 17 11.12 17.94 -3.37
CA ILE A 17 11.14 16.56 -2.87
C ILE A 17 12.13 15.76 -3.73
N ASP A 18 13.26 15.41 -3.13
CA ASP A 18 14.31 14.63 -3.74
C ASP A 18 14.05 13.15 -3.48
N ILE A 19 13.44 12.48 -4.46
CA ILE A 19 13.10 11.06 -4.38
C ILE A 19 14.37 10.22 -4.19
N MET A 20 15.43 10.59 -4.91
CA MET A 20 16.73 9.95 -4.85
C MET A 20 17.81 10.93 -5.30
N GLU A 21 18.80 11.13 -4.44
CA GLU A 21 20.10 11.69 -4.79
C GLU A 21 21.20 10.67 -4.47
N ASN A 22 22.16 10.49 -5.38
CA ASN A 22 23.35 9.68 -5.14
C ASN A 22 24.60 10.51 -5.40
N ILE A 23 25.62 10.31 -4.58
CA ILE A 23 26.95 10.87 -4.82
C ILE A 23 27.88 9.75 -5.28
N GLY A 24 28.56 9.94 -6.42
CA GLY A 24 29.41 8.88 -7.01
C GLY A 24 30.54 8.34 -6.14
N LYS A 25 31.02 9.12 -5.14
CA LYS A 25 32.02 8.64 -4.14
C LYS A 25 31.41 7.79 -3.02
N GLU A 26 30.08 7.77 -2.92
CA GLU A 26 29.27 7.01 -1.95
C GLU A 26 28.29 6.10 -2.72
N PRO A 27 28.79 5.15 -3.53
CA PRO A 27 27.98 4.44 -4.52
C PRO A 27 26.91 3.51 -3.91
N SER A 28 27.01 3.22 -2.61
CA SER A 28 26.08 2.39 -1.85
C SER A 28 24.99 3.18 -1.12
N ILE A 29 25.01 4.51 -1.20
CA ILE A 29 24.15 5.39 -0.40
C ILE A 29 23.30 6.28 -1.30
N VAL A 30 22.01 6.35 -1.02
CA VAL A 30 21.11 7.37 -1.58
C VAL A 30 20.52 8.24 -0.49
N HIS A 31 20.13 9.44 -0.86
CA HIS A 31 19.51 10.43 0.01
C HIS A 31 18.11 10.73 -0.50
N GLY A 32 17.13 10.67 0.40
CA GLY A 32 15.82 11.25 0.17
C GLY A 32 15.70 12.49 1.02
N THR A 33 15.43 13.62 0.38
CA THR A 33 15.47 14.94 1.01
C THR A 33 14.22 15.71 0.63
N PHE A 34 13.81 16.64 1.48
CA PHE A 34 12.87 17.67 1.07
C PHE A 34 13.33 19.03 1.58
N HIS A 35 13.11 20.04 0.75
CA HIS A 35 13.48 21.42 1.02
C HIS A 35 12.25 22.32 0.99
N GLY A 36 12.25 23.31 1.88
CA GLY A 36 11.18 24.31 1.98
C GLY A 36 11.64 25.57 2.72
N PRO A 37 10.72 26.52 2.97
CA PRO A 37 11.06 27.79 3.60
C PRO A 37 11.56 27.58 5.04
N GLY A 38 12.85 27.87 5.25
CA GLY A 38 13.51 27.71 6.55
C GLY A 38 14.17 26.33 6.78
N TYR A 39 14.13 25.44 5.79
CA TYR A 39 14.74 24.10 5.84
C TYR A 39 15.24 23.66 4.45
N SER A 40 16.18 24.41 3.87
CA SER A 40 16.65 24.19 2.49
C SER A 40 18.18 24.16 2.37
N GLY A 41 18.69 23.76 1.19
CA GLY A 41 20.13 23.61 0.94
C GLY A 41 20.76 22.64 1.92
N GLY A 42 21.87 23.03 2.56
CA GLY A 42 22.53 22.21 3.59
C GLY A 42 21.67 21.91 4.84
N ASN A 43 20.53 22.62 5.00
CA ASN A 43 19.56 22.39 6.07
C ASN A 43 18.29 21.67 5.58
N GLY A 44 18.35 21.03 4.40
CA GLY A 44 17.30 20.14 3.93
C GLY A 44 17.02 19.02 4.93
N ILE A 45 15.77 18.58 5.01
CA ILE A 45 15.37 17.54 5.96
C ILE A 45 15.44 16.21 5.24
N GLY A 46 16.61 15.57 5.30
CA GLY A 46 16.86 14.31 4.59
C GLY A 46 16.94 13.08 5.47
N ALA A 47 17.09 11.93 4.82
CA ALA A 47 17.61 10.70 5.39
C ALA A 47 18.40 9.93 4.33
N ALA A 48 19.43 9.21 4.77
CA ALA A 48 20.21 8.33 3.91
C ALA A 48 19.68 6.90 4.00
N TYR A 49 19.76 6.17 2.89
CA TYR A 49 19.60 4.73 2.82
C TYR A 49 20.86 4.11 2.24
N ALA A 50 21.38 3.08 2.90
CA ALA A 50 22.56 2.36 2.46
C ALA A 50 22.18 0.93 2.05
N LEU A 51 22.60 0.50 0.87
CA LEU A 51 22.50 -0.89 0.47
C LEU A 51 23.35 -1.79 1.39
N PRO A 52 22.89 -3.02 1.69
CA PRO A 52 23.64 -3.93 2.52
C PRO A 52 24.94 -4.40 1.84
N ASN A 53 25.89 -4.86 2.65
CA ASN A 53 27.08 -5.58 2.19
C ASN A 53 27.97 -4.84 1.16
N GLY A 54 27.89 -3.51 1.10
CA GLY A 54 28.70 -2.71 0.18
C GLY A 54 28.29 -2.82 -1.29
N GLN A 55 27.07 -3.30 -1.58
CA GLN A 55 26.49 -3.25 -2.92
C GLN A 55 26.37 -1.80 -3.40
N LYS A 56 26.37 -1.60 -4.71
CA LYS A 56 26.29 -0.27 -5.32
C LYS A 56 25.02 -0.14 -6.13
N PHE A 57 24.42 1.05 -6.10
CA PHE A 57 23.26 1.37 -6.93
C PHE A 57 23.58 1.38 -8.43
N SER A 58 24.86 1.42 -8.81
CA SER A 58 25.32 1.33 -10.20
C SER A 58 25.32 -0.08 -10.78
N ASP A 59 25.20 -1.11 -9.95
CA ASP A 59 25.42 -2.50 -10.37
C ASP A 59 24.13 -3.17 -10.91
N ASP A 60 22.95 -2.66 -10.56
CA ASP A 60 21.64 -3.16 -11.03
C ASP A 60 20.57 -2.04 -11.03
N PHE A 61 19.41 -2.31 -11.64
CA PHE A 61 18.24 -1.45 -11.51
C PHE A 61 17.63 -1.57 -10.11
N HIS A 62 17.26 -0.43 -9.54
CA HIS A 62 16.55 -0.32 -8.27
C HIS A 62 15.30 0.53 -8.43
N THR A 63 14.33 0.33 -7.55
CA THR A 63 13.12 1.16 -7.51
C THR A 63 13.23 2.20 -6.40
N PHE A 64 13.14 3.47 -6.77
CA PHE A 64 13.08 4.58 -5.82
C PHE A 64 11.68 5.16 -5.85
N ALA A 65 11.06 5.33 -4.69
CA ALA A 65 9.70 5.84 -4.62
C ALA A 65 9.48 6.79 -3.46
N VAL A 66 8.55 7.72 -3.69
CA VAL A 66 7.90 8.48 -2.63
C VAL A 66 6.41 8.19 -2.66
N GLU A 67 5.84 7.90 -1.49
CA GLU A 67 4.40 8.02 -1.29
C GLU A 67 4.13 9.36 -0.63
N TRP A 68 3.28 10.15 -1.27
CA TRP A 68 2.97 11.50 -0.85
C TRP A 68 1.46 11.65 -0.69
N GLU A 69 1.05 12.01 0.53
CA GLU A 69 -0.33 12.30 0.91
C GLU A 69 -0.35 13.65 1.65
N PRO A 70 -1.52 14.26 1.89
CA PRO A 70 -1.59 15.46 2.72
C PRO A 70 -0.89 15.24 4.06
N ASN A 71 0.09 16.09 4.36
CA ASN A 71 0.89 16.09 5.60
C ASN A 71 1.80 14.87 5.83
N VAL A 72 2.09 14.05 4.82
CA VAL A 72 3.06 12.96 4.95
C VAL A 72 3.77 12.63 3.65
N VAL A 73 5.08 12.44 3.75
CA VAL A 73 5.93 11.92 2.67
C VAL A 73 6.70 10.71 3.20
N ARG A 74 6.67 9.61 2.47
CA ARG A 74 7.35 8.35 2.80
C ARG A 74 8.30 7.98 1.67
N PHE A 75 9.57 7.71 1.99
CA PHE A 75 10.62 7.37 1.04
C PHE A 75 10.94 5.87 1.07
N TYR A 76 11.12 5.31 -0.11
CA TYR A 76 11.33 3.88 -0.31
C TYR A 76 12.50 3.61 -1.26
N VAL A 77 13.24 2.53 -0.97
CA VAL A 77 14.18 1.88 -1.89
C VAL A 77 13.77 0.41 -1.98
N ASP A 78 13.51 -0.10 -3.18
CA ASP A 78 13.10 -1.49 -3.43
C ASP A 78 11.88 -1.93 -2.62
N GLY A 79 10.91 -1.01 -2.49
CA GLY A 79 9.69 -1.20 -1.70
C GLY A 79 9.90 -1.17 -0.18
N LEU A 80 11.13 -0.98 0.30
CA LEU A 80 11.44 -0.86 1.72
C LEU A 80 11.34 0.60 2.17
N LEU A 81 10.40 0.86 3.08
CA LEU A 81 10.27 2.16 3.75
C LEU A 81 11.52 2.43 4.58
N TYR A 82 12.25 3.49 4.28
CA TYR A 82 13.40 3.90 5.11
C TYR A 82 13.19 5.23 5.81
N LYS A 83 12.24 6.05 5.34
CA LYS A 83 11.93 7.30 6.03
C LYS A 83 10.49 7.77 5.85
N THR A 84 9.87 8.19 6.95
CA THR A 84 8.61 8.94 6.97
C THR A 84 8.86 10.35 7.48
N ARG A 85 8.19 11.32 6.88
CA ARG A 85 8.31 12.76 7.17
C ARG A 85 6.94 13.42 7.19
N THR A 86 6.74 14.31 8.14
CA THR A 86 5.48 14.99 8.44
C THR A 86 5.75 16.46 8.78
N PRO A 87 4.72 17.32 8.84
CA PRO A 87 4.87 18.69 9.36
C PRO A 87 5.50 18.76 10.76
N ALA A 88 5.37 17.71 11.58
CA ALA A 88 5.98 17.65 12.91
C ALA A 88 7.52 17.52 12.88
N ASP A 89 8.10 17.13 11.75
CA ASP A 89 9.55 17.08 11.55
C ASP A 89 10.15 18.47 11.24
N LEU A 90 9.31 19.48 10.98
CA LEU A 90 9.77 20.80 10.57
C LEU A 90 10.30 21.62 11.75
N PRO A 91 11.31 22.49 11.52
CA PRO A 91 11.72 23.48 12.51
C PRO A 91 10.55 24.37 12.95
N ALA A 92 10.54 24.76 14.22
CA ALA A 92 9.48 25.60 14.77
C ALA A 92 9.32 26.90 13.98
N GLY A 93 8.08 27.24 13.63
CA GLY A 93 7.76 28.47 12.88
C GLY A 93 7.96 28.37 11.36
N THR A 94 8.30 27.20 10.83
CA THR A 94 8.39 26.98 9.38
C THR A 94 7.11 26.36 8.81
N THR A 95 6.97 26.40 7.49
CA THR A 95 5.73 26.03 6.78
C THR A 95 5.92 24.78 5.95
N TRP A 96 4.94 23.87 6.01
CA TRP A 96 4.83 22.73 5.10
C TRP A 96 4.34 23.21 3.72
N VAL A 97 5.12 22.95 2.67
CA VAL A 97 4.85 23.45 1.29
C VAL A 97 4.65 22.32 0.28
N PHE A 98 4.23 21.13 0.73
CA PHE A 98 4.02 19.96 -0.14
C PHE A 98 2.53 19.64 -0.26
N ASP A 99 1.76 20.63 -0.71
CA ASP A 99 0.29 20.66 -0.75
C ASP A 99 -0.29 21.25 -2.06
N HIS A 100 0.57 21.43 -3.07
CA HIS A 100 0.25 21.92 -4.41
C HIS A 100 1.00 21.08 -5.46
N PRO A 101 0.72 21.21 -6.77
CA PRO A 101 1.33 20.33 -7.77
C PRO A 101 2.85 20.49 -7.90
N PHE A 102 3.52 19.38 -8.24
CA PHE A 102 4.97 19.31 -8.46
C PHE A 102 5.24 18.71 -9.84
N PHE A 103 6.40 19.03 -10.41
CA PHE A 103 6.92 18.38 -11.61
C PHE A 103 8.18 17.55 -11.31
N ILE A 104 8.38 16.49 -12.09
CA ILE A 104 9.50 15.56 -11.96
C ILE A 104 10.72 16.11 -12.70
N ILE A 105 11.88 15.93 -12.08
CA ILE A 105 13.19 16.29 -12.64
C ILE A 105 14.06 15.04 -12.59
N LEU A 106 14.72 14.73 -13.70
CA LEU A 106 15.73 13.69 -13.81
C LEU A 106 16.98 14.33 -14.42
N ASN A 107 18.10 14.27 -13.71
CA ASN A 107 19.37 14.80 -14.19
C ASN A 107 20.56 14.02 -13.64
N VAL A 108 21.70 14.15 -14.32
CA VAL A 108 23.01 13.72 -13.82
C VAL A 108 23.89 14.95 -13.77
N ALA A 109 24.13 15.46 -12.57
CA ALA A 109 25.02 16.60 -12.37
C ALA A 109 26.49 16.15 -12.36
N VAL A 110 27.39 17.02 -12.85
CA VAL A 110 28.84 16.81 -12.80
C VAL A 110 29.47 17.95 -12.01
N GLY A 111 29.94 17.64 -10.80
CA GLY A 111 30.44 18.63 -9.85
C GLY A 111 29.35 19.26 -9.00
N GLY A 112 29.77 20.07 -8.02
CA GLY A 112 28.86 20.75 -7.10
C GLY A 112 29.42 20.86 -5.68
N GLY A 113 28.84 21.76 -4.87
CA GLY A 113 29.30 21.98 -3.49
C GLY A 113 29.14 20.75 -2.59
N TRP A 114 28.06 19.98 -2.80
CA TRP A 114 27.79 18.77 -2.03
C TRP A 114 28.56 17.53 -2.53
N PRO A 115 28.46 17.12 -3.82
CA PRO A 115 29.20 15.95 -4.31
C PRO A 115 30.72 16.18 -4.34
N GLY A 116 31.16 17.42 -4.47
CA GLY A 116 32.54 17.78 -4.85
C GLY A 116 32.72 17.77 -6.37
N ASN A 117 33.86 18.27 -6.83
CA ASN A 117 34.20 18.27 -8.26
C ASN A 117 34.82 16.94 -8.69
N PRO A 118 34.65 16.51 -9.96
CA PRO A 118 35.41 15.41 -10.53
C PRO A 118 36.91 15.61 -10.34
N ASP A 119 37.61 14.50 -10.11
CA ASP A 119 39.06 14.44 -10.00
C ASP A 119 39.63 13.41 -11.02
N PRO A 120 40.96 13.19 -11.09
CA PRO A 120 41.54 12.23 -12.02
C PRO A 120 41.08 10.77 -11.86
N THR A 121 40.41 10.42 -10.76
CA THR A 121 39.82 9.09 -10.54
C THR A 121 38.41 8.96 -11.12
N THR A 122 37.79 10.08 -11.52
CA THR A 122 36.45 10.10 -12.11
C THR A 122 36.48 9.54 -13.52
N VAL A 123 35.71 8.48 -13.77
CA VAL A 123 35.62 7.83 -15.08
C VAL A 123 34.52 8.49 -15.90
N PHE A 124 34.81 8.82 -17.16
CA PHE A 124 33.83 9.30 -18.14
C PHE A 124 33.80 8.39 -19.38
N PRO A 125 32.64 8.26 -20.07
CA PRO A 125 31.34 8.85 -19.75
C PRO A 125 30.62 8.14 -18.59
N GLN A 126 29.63 8.82 -17.99
CA GLN A 126 28.68 8.24 -17.01
C GLN A 126 27.26 8.30 -17.57
N GLN A 127 26.40 7.39 -17.13
CA GLN A 127 25.02 7.29 -17.58
C GLN A 127 24.07 7.03 -16.41
N MET A 128 22.88 7.63 -16.45
CA MET A 128 21.75 7.24 -15.62
C MET A 128 20.72 6.57 -16.54
N LEU A 129 20.53 5.27 -16.35
CA LEU A 129 19.55 4.50 -17.10
C LEU A 129 18.24 4.49 -16.30
N VAL A 130 17.14 4.85 -16.96
CA VAL A 130 15.80 4.88 -16.37
C VAL A 130 14.90 4.02 -17.23
N ASP A 131 14.47 2.87 -16.68
CA ASP A 131 13.54 1.97 -17.37
C ASP A 131 12.14 2.58 -17.42
N TYR A 132 11.64 3.07 -16.28
CA TYR A 132 10.34 3.73 -16.21
C TYR A 132 10.26 4.82 -15.13
N VAL A 133 9.28 5.69 -15.32
CA VAL A 133 8.70 6.53 -14.26
C VAL A 133 7.21 6.22 -14.22
N ARG A 134 6.68 5.92 -13.03
CA ARG A 134 5.25 5.67 -12.82
C ARG A 134 4.72 6.57 -11.71
N VAL A 135 3.56 7.17 -11.95
CA VAL A 135 2.83 7.97 -10.98
C VAL A 135 1.51 7.27 -10.71
N TYR A 136 1.25 7.01 -9.44
CA TYR A 136 0.03 6.36 -8.99
C TYR A 136 -0.77 7.36 -8.17
N GLN A 137 -2.06 7.44 -8.43
CA GLN A 137 -2.98 8.14 -7.56
C GLN A 137 -3.65 7.09 -6.68
N ARG A 138 -3.57 7.25 -5.35
CA ARG A 138 -4.41 6.49 -4.44
C ARG A 138 -5.85 6.76 -4.87
N SER A 139 -6.56 5.72 -5.30
CA SER A 139 -8.00 5.83 -5.56
C SER A 139 -8.63 6.44 -4.33
N SER A 140 -9.49 7.45 -4.49
CA SER A 140 -10.34 7.93 -3.40
C SER A 140 -10.91 6.70 -2.68
N PRO A 141 -10.93 6.67 -1.33
CA PRO A 141 -11.49 5.53 -0.61
C PRO A 141 -12.83 5.22 -1.24
N SER A 142 -12.88 4.09 -1.94
CA SER A 142 -14.12 3.63 -2.52
C SER A 142 -14.95 3.18 -1.33
N ASN A 143 -16.19 3.61 -1.22
CA ASN A 143 -17.09 3.03 -0.22
C ASN A 143 -17.62 1.66 -0.67
N VAL A 144 -17.17 1.16 -1.83
CA VAL A 144 -17.49 -0.17 -2.32
C VAL A 144 -16.51 -1.16 -1.70
N PRO A 145 -16.99 -2.13 -0.91
CA PRO A 145 -16.13 -3.15 -0.32
C PRO A 145 -15.38 -3.94 -1.39
N VAL A 146 -14.14 -4.34 -1.11
CA VAL A 146 -13.35 -5.17 -2.03
C VAL A 146 -12.80 -6.38 -1.28
N LEU A 147 -13.35 -7.55 -1.56
CA LEU A 147 -12.82 -8.82 -1.09
C LEU A 147 -11.49 -9.14 -1.78
N PHE A 148 -10.48 -9.47 -0.99
CA PHE A 148 -9.16 -9.80 -1.52
C PHE A 148 -9.12 -11.13 -2.25
N THR A 149 -8.26 -11.21 -3.25
CA THR A 149 -8.05 -12.38 -4.09
C THR A 149 -6.56 -12.71 -4.22
N ASP A 150 -6.26 -13.97 -4.57
CA ASP A 150 -4.91 -14.33 -5.01
C ASP A 150 -4.58 -13.61 -6.32
N GLU A 151 -3.34 -13.13 -6.44
CA GLU A 151 -2.86 -12.37 -7.59
C GLU A 151 -3.14 -13.09 -8.91
N GLY A 152 -3.78 -12.39 -9.86
CA GLY A 152 -4.11 -12.95 -11.17
C GLY A 152 -5.30 -13.92 -11.19
N SER A 153 -6.09 -14.03 -10.11
CA SER A 153 -7.25 -14.91 -10.02
C SER A 153 -8.48 -14.24 -9.39
N ASN A 154 -9.61 -14.94 -9.38
CA ASN A 154 -10.79 -14.56 -8.59
C ASN A 154 -10.90 -15.35 -7.27
N ARG A 155 -9.89 -16.15 -6.91
CA ARG A 155 -9.93 -17.00 -5.72
C ARG A 155 -9.77 -16.14 -4.48
N ALA A 156 -10.68 -16.29 -3.53
CA ALA A 156 -10.72 -15.47 -2.33
C ALA A 156 -9.47 -15.69 -1.44
N LEU A 157 -8.95 -14.60 -0.89
CA LEU A 157 -8.05 -14.65 0.26
C LEU A 157 -8.87 -14.93 1.52
N ALA A 158 -9.29 -16.19 1.69
CA ALA A 158 -10.18 -16.62 2.76
C ALA A 158 -9.58 -17.77 3.59
N LEU A 159 -9.95 -17.84 4.87
CA LEU A 159 -9.54 -18.90 5.79
C LEU A 159 -10.73 -19.47 6.56
N ASP A 160 -10.65 -20.70 7.04
CA ASP A 160 -11.51 -21.19 8.11
C ASP A 160 -11.13 -20.46 9.40
N SER A 161 -12.11 -19.86 10.09
CA SER A 161 -11.84 -18.95 11.21
C SER A 161 -11.27 -19.63 12.46
N VAL A 162 -11.30 -20.96 12.53
CA VAL A 162 -10.83 -21.74 13.69
C VAL A 162 -9.46 -22.34 13.41
N THR A 163 -9.30 -22.94 12.23
CA THR A 163 -8.11 -23.69 11.83
C THR A 163 -7.12 -22.86 11.03
N PHE A 164 -7.51 -21.67 10.56
CA PHE A 164 -6.73 -20.78 9.69
C PHE A 164 -6.24 -21.46 8.40
N LYS A 165 -6.95 -22.50 7.94
CA LYS A 165 -6.65 -23.20 6.69
C LYS A 165 -7.36 -22.53 5.52
N ARG A 166 -6.73 -22.55 4.35
CA ARG A 166 -7.36 -22.17 3.07
C ARG A 166 -8.28 -23.26 2.53
N ASP A 167 -9.08 -22.89 1.54
CA ASP A 167 -9.96 -23.78 0.79
C ASP A 167 -9.17 -24.94 0.11
N PRO A 168 -9.81 -26.11 -0.11
CA PRO A 168 -11.26 -26.37 -0.03
C PRO A 168 -11.83 -26.40 1.40
N PHE A 169 -12.98 -25.75 1.60
CA PHE A 169 -13.68 -25.70 2.89
C PHE A 169 -14.78 -26.76 2.95
N SER A 170 -14.77 -27.62 3.97
CA SER A 170 -15.94 -28.44 4.28
C SER A 170 -17.02 -27.57 4.91
N VAL A 171 -18.29 -27.69 4.50
CA VAL A 171 -19.39 -26.95 5.13
C VAL A 171 -19.54 -27.33 6.62
N ARG A 172 -19.33 -28.61 6.93
CA ARG A 172 -19.28 -29.14 8.29
C ARG A 172 -17.86 -29.52 8.67
N ASN A 173 -17.42 -29.09 9.85
CA ASN A 173 -16.07 -29.28 10.34
C ASN A 173 -16.08 -29.69 11.82
N SER A 174 -15.64 -30.91 12.12
CA SER A 174 -15.58 -31.44 13.50
C SER A 174 -14.52 -30.76 14.37
N PHE A 175 -13.58 -30.03 13.77
CA PHE A 175 -12.60 -29.21 14.50
C PHE A 175 -13.14 -27.81 14.84
N ASN A 176 -14.35 -27.48 14.40
CA ASN A 176 -15.00 -26.23 14.79
C ASN A 176 -15.53 -26.34 16.23
N PHE A 177 -15.21 -25.34 17.05
CA PHE A 177 -15.66 -25.22 18.43
C PHE A 177 -17.10 -24.71 18.59
N SER A 178 -17.74 -24.26 17.50
CA SER A 178 -19.14 -23.86 17.52
C SER A 178 -20.06 -25.08 17.73
N PRO A 179 -21.17 -24.96 18.49
CA PRO A 179 -22.09 -26.08 18.74
C PRO A 179 -22.71 -26.69 17.50
N ASP A 180 -22.79 -25.94 16.40
CA ASP A 180 -23.35 -26.37 15.12
C ASP A 180 -22.31 -27.00 14.18
N HIS A 181 -21.02 -27.04 14.56
CA HIS A 181 -19.92 -27.57 13.76
C HIS A 181 -19.89 -27.09 12.29
N THR A 182 -20.43 -25.90 12.01
CA THR A 182 -20.49 -25.35 10.64
C THR A 182 -19.30 -24.45 10.39
N THR A 183 -18.65 -24.52 9.25
CA THR A 183 -17.47 -23.70 8.97
C THR A 183 -17.82 -22.21 8.91
N ARG A 184 -16.96 -21.40 9.53
CA ARG A 184 -16.98 -19.92 9.43
C ARG A 184 -15.86 -19.50 8.51
N LEU A 185 -16.19 -18.82 7.43
CA LEU A 185 -15.23 -18.19 6.55
C LEU A 185 -14.76 -16.87 7.15
N MET A 186 -13.45 -16.71 7.23
CA MET A 186 -12.75 -15.46 7.46
C MET A 186 -12.43 -14.84 6.11
N LEU A 187 -13.21 -13.84 5.72
CA LEU A 187 -13.04 -13.07 4.50
C LEU A 187 -12.29 -11.77 4.82
N LEU A 188 -11.35 -11.38 3.95
CA LEU A 188 -10.57 -10.16 4.09
C LEU A 188 -11.03 -9.13 3.04
N SER A 189 -11.34 -7.93 3.49
CA SER A 189 -11.87 -6.84 2.65
C SER A 189 -11.10 -5.54 2.88
N ALA A 190 -10.80 -4.83 1.80
CA ALA A 190 -10.60 -3.38 1.86
C ALA A 190 -11.96 -2.66 1.79
N ASN A 191 -11.97 -1.36 2.10
CA ASN A 191 -13.09 -0.46 1.80
C ASN A 191 -14.43 -0.86 2.44
N LEU A 192 -14.38 -1.65 3.52
CA LEU A 192 -15.53 -2.00 4.34
C LEU A 192 -15.34 -1.32 5.69
N ASP A 193 -15.54 0.00 5.70
CA ASP A 193 -15.43 0.81 6.90
C ASP A 193 -16.68 0.64 7.77
N LEU A 194 -16.46 0.54 9.08
CA LEU A 194 -17.51 0.51 10.09
C LEU A 194 -17.58 1.91 10.73
N GLU A 195 -18.75 2.53 10.70
CA GLU A 195 -19.00 3.74 11.48
C GLU A 195 -19.15 3.41 12.97
N PRO A 196 -18.88 4.36 13.89
CA PRO A 196 -19.10 4.14 15.30
C PRO A 196 -20.55 3.76 15.61
N GLY A 197 -20.78 2.52 16.04
CA GLY A 197 -22.11 1.96 16.31
C GLY A 197 -22.57 0.91 15.29
N ASP A 198 -21.85 0.76 14.19
CA ASP A 198 -22.09 -0.31 13.23
C ASP A 198 -21.77 -1.68 13.82
N GLY A 199 -22.72 -2.61 13.66
CA GLY A 199 -22.58 -4.02 14.03
C GLY A 199 -22.72 -4.92 12.82
N THR A 200 -22.83 -6.23 13.03
CA THR A 200 -22.98 -7.21 11.94
C THR A 200 -24.21 -6.98 11.07
N SER A 201 -25.24 -6.28 11.55
CA SER A 201 -26.49 -6.02 10.84
C SER A 201 -26.36 -5.13 9.60
N ILE A 202 -25.29 -4.35 9.49
CA ILE A 202 -25.06 -3.47 8.32
C ILE A 202 -24.30 -4.15 7.19
N VAL A 203 -23.75 -5.34 7.44
CA VAL A 203 -23.00 -6.12 6.44
C VAL A 203 -23.77 -7.38 6.09
N GLY A 204 -24.21 -7.45 4.83
CA GLY A 204 -24.71 -8.69 4.25
C GLY A 204 -23.57 -9.50 3.66
N ALA A 205 -23.75 -10.81 3.61
CA ALA A 205 -22.89 -11.71 2.86
C ALA A 205 -23.76 -12.76 2.18
N GLN A 206 -23.35 -13.21 1.00
CA GLN A 206 -24.08 -14.21 0.24
C GLN A 206 -23.13 -15.12 -0.54
N ALA A 207 -23.59 -16.33 -0.83
CA ALA A 207 -22.90 -17.31 -1.66
C ALA A 207 -23.79 -17.79 -2.80
N ASP A 208 -23.28 -17.74 -4.03
CA ASP A 208 -23.87 -18.40 -5.20
C ASP A 208 -23.21 -19.78 -5.38
N ASP A 209 -24.00 -20.83 -5.58
CA ASP A 209 -23.52 -22.21 -5.80
C ASP A 209 -22.92 -22.48 -7.19
N GLY A 210 -22.79 -21.45 -8.04
CA GLY A 210 -22.35 -21.56 -9.42
C GLY A 210 -23.43 -22.12 -10.36
N LYS A 211 -24.63 -22.40 -9.84
CA LYS A 211 -25.83 -22.83 -10.59
C LYS A 211 -26.91 -21.75 -10.59
N GLY A 212 -26.61 -20.57 -10.03
CA GLY A 212 -27.51 -19.42 -9.98
C GLY A 212 -28.42 -19.39 -8.75
N HIS A 213 -28.21 -20.26 -7.77
CA HIS A 213 -28.89 -20.15 -6.47
C HIS A 213 -28.03 -19.36 -5.51
N VAL A 214 -28.61 -18.30 -4.93
CA VAL A 214 -27.93 -17.42 -3.99
C VAL A 214 -28.46 -17.66 -2.58
N TYR A 215 -27.55 -17.93 -1.65
CA TYR A 215 -27.83 -18.20 -0.25
C TYR A 215 -27.25 -17.10 0.63
N PRO A 216 -28.04 -16.51 1.56
CA PRO A 216 -27.50 -15.56 2.52
C PRO A 216 -26.55 -16.26 3.50
N LEU A 217 -25.41 -15.64 3.78
CA LEU A 217 -24.49 -16.06 4.83
C LEU A 217 -24.77 -15.26 6.10
N VAL A 218 -24.80 -15.94 7.24
CA VAL A 218 -24.92 -15.25 8.54
C VAL A 218 -23.57 -14.66 8.90
N VAL A 219 -23.48 -13.33 8.93
CA VAL A 219 -22.29 -12.61 9.42
C VAL A 219 -22.30 -12.58 10.93
N GLU A 220 -21.34 -13.25 11.55
CA GLU A 220 -21.27 -13.43 13.01
C GLU A 220 -20.27 -12.47 13.67
N TRP A 221 -19.27 -11.98 12.93
CA TRP A 221 -18.31 -11.03 13.47
C TRP A 221 -17.68 -10.17 12.36
N ILE A 222 -17.36 -8.94 12.71
CA ILE A 222 -16.63 -8.00 11.86
C ILE A 222 -15.67 -7.21 12.72
N GLY A 223 -14.46 -6.97 12.21
CA GLY A 223 -13.49 -6.11 12.88
C GLY A 223 -12.26 -5.85 12.04
N ARG A 224 -11.40 -4.94 12.50
CA ARG A 224 -10.14 -4.63 11.81
C ARG A 224 -9.10 -5.72 12.04
N LEU A 225 -8.30 -5.98 11.02
CA LEU A 225 -7.13 -6.84 11.17
C LEU A 225 -6.07 -6.10 12.03
N PRO A 226 -5.51 -6.72 13.08
CA PRO A 226 -4.49 -6.06 13.90
C PRO A 226 -3.30 -5.58 13.06
N ASN A 227 -2.85 -4.34 13.31
CA ASN A 227 -1.80 -3.63 12.57
C ASN A 227 -2.13 -3.26 11.11
N PHE A 228 -3.33 -3.59 10.62
CA PHE A 228 -3.81 -3.23 9.28
C PHE A 228 -5.22 -2.65 9.40
N ASP A 229 -5.32 -1.40 9.82
CA ASP A 229 -6.57 -0.67 10.05
C ASP A 229 -7.44 -0.49 8.79
N TRP A 230 -6.84 -0.58 7.61
CA TRP A 230 -7.51 -0.55 6.31
C TRP A 230 -8.10 -1.90 5.87
N ILE A 231 -7.77 -2.99 6.58
CA ILE A 231 -8.31 -4.33 6.31
C ILE A 231 -9.41 -4.63 7.32
N THR A 232 -10.60 -4.95 6.80
CA THR A 232 -11.71 -5.46 7.59
C THR A 232 -11.84 -6.96 7.37
N VAL A 233 -11.97 -7.67 8.48
CA VAL A 233 -12.21 -9.10 8.54
C VAL A 233 -13.71 -9.31 8.72
N VAL A 234 -14.32 -10.14 7.88
CA VAL A 234 -15.73 -10.56 7.97
C VAL A 234 -15.78 -12.05 8.26
N ILE A 235 -16.37 -12.45 9.38
CA ILE A 235 -16.62 -13.84 9.72
C ILE A 235 -18.06 -14.19 9.34
N ALA A 236 -18.21 -15.04 8.31
CA ALA A 236 -19.51 -15.46 7.80
C ALA A 236 -19.66 -16.98 7.84
N LYS A 237 -20.80 -17.47 8.32
CA LYS A 237 -21.11 -18.90 8.41
C LYS A 237 -21.52 -19.47 7.06
N LEU A 238 -20.95 -20.59 6.66
CA LEU A 238 -21.37 -21.33 5.47
C LEU A 238 -22.78 -21.93 5.65
N PRO A 239 -23.66 -21.85 4.64
CA PRO A 239 -25.00 -22.43 4.67
C PRO A 239 -24.94 -23.93 4.32
N ASP A 240 -25.87 -24.71 4.87
CA ASP A 240 -25.96 -26.15 4.62
C ASP A 240 -26.30 -26.46 3.16
N GLU A 241 -26.92 -25.52 2.48
CA GLU A 241 -27.28 -25.59 1.07
C GLU A 241 -26.07 -25.73 0.14
N LEU A 242 -24.87 -25.40 0.61
CA LEU A 242 -23.62 -25.65 -0.11
C LEU A 242 -23.04 -27.05 0.11
N LEU A 243 -23.69 -27.92 0.88
CA LEU A 243 -23.26 -29.32 1.02
C LEU A 243 -23.26 -30.01 -0.35
N GLY A 244 -22.10 -30.56 -0.74
CA GLY A 244 -21.92 -31.20 -2.04
C GLY A 244 -21.72 -30.24 -3.22
N ALA A 245 -21.56 -28.93 -2.97
CA ALA A 245 -21.06 -28.00 -3.98
C ALA A 245 -19.54 -28.17 -4.16
N ASP A 246 -19.03 -27.95 -5.38
CA ASP A 246 -17.59 -27.95 -5.67
C ASP A 246 -16.93 -26.60 -5.34
N HIS A 247 -17.69 -25.51 -5.46
CA HIS A 247 -17.25 -24.15 -5.21
C HIS A 247 -18.45 -23.27 -4.84
N ALA A 248 -18.16 -22.09 -4.30
CA ALA A 248 -19.13 -21.03 -4.09
C ALA A 248 -18.54 -19.68 -4.51
N VAL A 249 -19.38 -18.79 -5.04
CA VAL A 249 -19.03 -17.41 -5.37
C VAL A 249 -19.59 -16.50 -4.29
N ILE A 250 -18.70 -15.83 -3.57
CA ILE A 250 -19.01 -15.02 -2.39
C ILE A 250 -18.99 -13.54 -2.73
N SER A 251 -19.92 -12.79 -2.15
CA SER A 251 -19.89 -11.32 -2.11
C SER A 251 -20.38 -10.81 -0.77
N VAL A 252 -19.86 -9.67 -0.34
CA VAL A 252 -20.34 -8.91 0.83
C VAL A 252 -21.01 -7.62 0.38
N THR A 253 -21.99 -7.17 1.15
CA THR A 253 -22.68 -5.90 0.95
C THR A 253 -22.54 -5.04 2.20
N ALA A 254 -22.28 -3.75 2.04
CA ALA A 254 -22.27 -2.77 3.12
C ALA A 254 -22.72 -1.43 2.55
N HIS A 255 -23.50 -0.64 3.31
CA HIS A 255 -23.94 0.70 2.89
C HIS A 255 -24.58 0.75 1.48
N ASN A 256 -25.39 -0.26 1.13
CA ASN A 256 -26.01 -0.44 -0.20
C ASN A 256 -25.02 -0.63 -1.37
N GLN A 257 -23.75 -0.92 -1.08
CA GLN A 257 -22.73 -1.27 -2.06
C GLN A 257 -22.43 -2.76 -1.98
N SER A 258 -22.22 -3.41 -3.12
CA SER A 258 -21.80 -4.81 -3.21
C SER A 258 -20.33 -4.91 -3.58
N SER A 259 -19.63 -5.85 -2.97
CA SER A 259 -18.23 -6.11 -3.31
C SER A 259 -18.05 -6.72 -4.69
N ASN A 260 -16.81 -6.82 -5.13
CA ASN A 260 -16.43 -7.82 -6.12
C ASN A 260 -16.86 -9.23 -5.67
N GLN A 261 -17.05 -10.11 -6.63
CA GLN A 261 -17.32 -11.52 -6.41
C GLN A 261 -16.01 -12.31 -6.35
N VAL A 262 -15.89 -13.21 -5.38
CA VAL A 262 -14.70 -14.06 -5.20
C VAL A 262 -15.10 -15.52 -5.10
N SER A 263 -14.26 -16.43 -5.58
CA SER A 263 -14.53 -17.87 -5.55
C SER A 263 -13.83 -18.53 -4.36
N VAL A 264 -14.52 -19.45 -3.70
CA VAL A 264 -13.94 -20.39 -2.72
C VAL A 264 -14.24 -21.81 -3.15
N SER A 265 -13.28 -22.73 -2.99
CA SER A 265 -13.53 -24.15 -3.21
C SER A 265 -14.27 -24.75 -2.01
N ILE A 266 -15.26 -25.59 -2.26
CA ILE A 266 -15.99 -26.31 -1.21
C ILE A 266 -15.59 -27.78 -1.29
N SER A 267 -15.25 -28.37 -0.14
CA SER A 267 -15.02 -29.80 -0.05
C SER A 267 -16.38 -30.49 -0.03
N PRO A 268 -16.58 -31.54 -0.86
CA PRO A 268 -17.71 -32.45 -0.76
C PRO A 268 -17.87 -33.06 0.64
#